data_AF-A0AA42BTM9-F1
#
_entry.id   AF-A0AA42BTM9-F1
#
_cell.length_a   1.000
_cell.length_b   1.000
_cell.length_c   1.000
_cell.angle_alpha   90.00
_cell.angle_beta   90.00
_cell.angle_gamma   90.00
#
_symmetry.space_group_name_H-M   'P 1'
#
loop_
_entity.id
_entity.type
_entity.pdbx_description
1 polymer ?
#
loop_
_entity_poly.entity_id
_entity_poly.type
_entity_poly.pdbx_seq_one_letter_code
_entity_poly.pdbx_strand_id
1 'polypeptide(L)'
;MPPSVRSLLRDPRFRLELAPGPWAEGDGRLEAPITWAHSSDLADPTPWLDEGQLLLTDGAQFAVEQSATGHHGTGHSSAGHPSTQAPGADRALPDGARDPERAYVDRLKARGIRALGFATGVVHDHVPPALVNACAATGLPLLVMDEQTPFIGIVRSIADTIAEEQRERLEWSLDAQRAVARAALRVDGLGAILLELSRRLDCWVALFDSAGTVLRVPGLRGVPAELTRVVAEAVTSALGRGSRAGLSIIEAGGGISLQTLGQRGQLRGVLAVGASEPLDAAGNDLVASVIGLASIALEQRRGLDAARRRLRTGLFELVLSGVVDVADRTAVSLWGPLPPEPVRLAIVVGEVHGQALLDELELQADENSGRLFFAERDDEILIVTPHDDLAASEALLARHGLAAGVSGPVPWHELTRGLGEARHAAGSVTRESAVVLFEQLAEQGMHGLLVASGGDRVAKRMLQPLIDLPPAERDTALTTLRVWLQHNGAWDPAARELGTHRHTLRNRVRAAETLLGLDLDTFAARTELWSALQLVTP
;
A
#
# COMPACT_ATOMS: atom_id res chain seq x y z
N MET A 1 -17.17 27.04 -15.36
CA MET A 1 -18.46 26.34 -15.35
C MET A 1 -18.79 26.00 -16.79
N PRO A 2 -19.23 24.78 -17.08
CA PRO A 2 -19.51 24.37 -18.45
C PRO A 2 -20.67 25.21 -19.03
N PRO A 3 -20.66 25.48 -20.35
CA PRO A 3 -21.73 26.25 -20.96
C PRO A 3 -23.05 25.47 -20.87
N SER A 4 -24.13 26.14 -20.51
CA SER A 4 -25.49 25.60 -20.41
C SER A 4 -26.51 26.54 -21.04
N VAL A 5 -27.73 26.07 -21.27
CA VAL A 5 -28.83 26.91 -21.78
C VAL A 5 -29.06 28.11 -20.86
N ARG A 6 -28.99 27.91 -19.54
CA ARG A 6 -29.11 28.99 -18.57
C ARG A 6 -27.93 29.96 -18.60
N SER A 7 -26.71 29.48 -18.83
CA SER A 7 -25.54 30.36 -18.99
C SER A 7 -25.69 31.28 -20.21
N LEU A 8 -26.25 30.76 -21.31
CA LEU A 8 -26.50 31.51 -22.54
C LEU A 8 -27.61 32.55 -22.35
N LEU A 9 -28.72 32.17 -21.69
CA LEU A 9 -29.81 33.09 -21.36
C LEU A 9 -29.38 34.25 -20.45
N ARG A 10 -28.37 34.02 -19.59
CA ARG A 10 -27.80 35.06 -18.72
C ARG A 10 -26.83 35.98 -19.44
N ASP A 11 -26.35 35.62 -20.62
CA ASP A 11 -25.43 36.42 -21.39
C ASP A 11 -26.18 37.50 -22.18
N PRO A 12 -26.12 38.78 -21.76
CA PRO A 12 -26.89 39.84 -22.39
C PRO A 12 -26.45 40.11 -23.84
N ARG A 13 -25.30 39.59 -24.27
CA ARG A 13 -24.80 39.74 -25.65
C ARG A 13 -25.68 39.05 -26.68
N PHE A 14 -26.37 37.97 -26.30
CA PHE A 14 -27.13 37.13 -27.22
C PHE A 14 -28.64 37.36 -27.19
N ARG A 15 -29.14 38.21 -26.27
CA ARG A 15 -30.57 38.59 -26.14
C ARG A 15 -31.53 37.41 -26.32
N LEU A 16 -31.18 36.28 -25.71
CA LEU A 16 -31.91 35.04 -25.90
C LEU A 16 -33.17 35.06 -25.05
N GLU A 17 -34.29 34.68 -25.66
CA GLU A 17 -35.54 34.43 -24.94
C GLU A 17 -35.83 32.93 -24.91
N LEU A 18 -36.31 32.43 -23.78
CA LEU A 18 -36.75 31.03 -23.68
C LEU A 18 -38.23 30.97 -24.07
N ALA A 19 -38.56 30.17 -25.09
CA ALA A 19 -39.94 30.00 -25.51
C ALA A 19 -40.79 29.33 -24.41
N PRO A 20 -42.11 29.61 -24.35
CA PRO A 20 -43.01 29.01 -23.37
C PRO A 20 -42.94 27.48 -23.40
N GLY A 21 -42.88 26.86 -22.23
CA GLY A 21 -42.81 25.42 -22.09
C GLY A 21 -42.76 24.98 -20.63
N PRO A 22 -42.68 23.67 -20.35
CA PRO A 22 -42.71 23.13 -19.00
C PRO A 22 -41.35 23.27 -18.30
N TRP A 23 -40.79 24.48 -18.29
CA TRP A 23 -39.51 24.81 -17.66
C TRP A 23 -39.77 25.45 -16.30
N ALA A 24 -39.48 24.73 -15.21
CA ALA A 24 -39.57 25.30 -13.86
C ALA A 24 -38.30 26.09 -13.50
N GLU A 25 -38.41 26.99 -12.51
CA GLU A 25 -37.24 27.59 -11.88
C GLU A 25 -36.38 26.46 -11.26
N GLY A 26 -35.10 26.38 -11.62
CA GLY A 26 -34.24 25.26 -11.22
C GLY A 26 -34.34 23.99 -12.08
N ASP A 27 -35.00 24.00 -13.25
CA ASP A 27 -35.04 22.84 -14.15
C ASP A 27 -33.63 22.39 -14.58
N GLY A 28 -33.25 21.17 -14.21
CA GLY A 28 -31.95 20.58 -14.52
C GLY A 28 -31.65 20.46 -16.01
N ARG A 29 -32.66 20.50 -16.88
CA ARG A 29 -32.48 20.52 -18.34
C ARG A 29 -31.81 21.80 -18.83
N LEU A 30 -32.05 22.92 -18.15
CA LEU A 30 -31.44 24.22 -18.50
C LEU A 30 -30.01 24.38 -17.96
N GLU A 31 -29.66 23.60 -16.93
CA GLU A 31 -28.33 23.58 -16.32
C GLU A 31 -27.41 22.52 -16.93
N ALA A 32 -27.97 21.59 -17.71
CA ALA A 32 -27.18 20.54 -18.35
C ALA A 32 -26.12 21.15 -19.30
N PRO A 33 -24.89 20.60 -19.30
CA PRO A 33 -23.79 21.13 -20.10
C PRO A 33 -24.04 20.91 -21.60
N ILE A 34 -23.68 21.92 -22.38
CA ILE A 34 -23.66 21.93 -23.84
C ILE A 34 -22.25 21.57 -24.30
N THR A 35 -22.12 20.55 -25.14
CA THR A 35 -20.81 20.03 -25.59
C THR A 35 -20.31 20.71 -26.86
N TRP A 36 -21.22 21.25 -27.67
CA TRP A 36 -20.92 22.01 -28.89
C TRP A 36 -22.21 22.69 -29.40
N ALA A 37 -22.08 23.65 -30.33
CA ALA A 37 -23.21 24.20 -31.06
C ALA A 37 -23.03 24.14 -32.57
N HIS A 38 -24.06 23.70 -33.29
CA HIS A 38 -24.08 23.63 -34.74
C HIS A 38 -25.15 24.56 -35.31
N SER A 39 -24.92 25.10 -36.50
CA SER A 39 -25.93 25.77 -37.30
C SER A 39 -26.30 24.89 -38.47
N SER A 40 -27.58 24.58 -38.66
CA SER A 40 -28.05 23.80 -39.80
C SER A 40 -29.53 23.99 -40.05
N ASP A 41 -29.88 24.15 -41.33
CA ASP A 41 -31.26 24.26 -41.81
C ASP A 41 -31.63 23.06 -42.68
N LEU A 42 -30.90 21.94 -42.51
CA LEU A 42 -31.24 20.67 -43.13
C LEU A 42 -32.56 20.14 -42.58
N ALA A 43 -33.34 19.51 -43.46
CA ALA A 43 -34.55 18.79 -43.08
C ALA A 43 -34.31 17.70 -42.02
N ASP A 44 -33.13 17.08 -42.03
CA ASP A 44 -32.67 16.16 -40.98
C ASP A 44 -31.16 16.31 -40.72
N PRO A 45 -30.76 17.09 -39.70
CA PRO A 45 -29.35 17.26 -39.36
C PRO A 45 -28.83 16.17 -38.41
N THR A 46 -29.68 15.28 -37.88
CA THR A 46 -29.30 14.32 -36.84
C THR A 46 -28.13 13.38 -37.15
N PRO A 47 -27.83 13.00 -38.41
CA PRO A 47 -26.66 12.18 -38.73
C PRO A 47 -25.31 12.82 -38.37
N TRP A 48 -25.25 14.15 -38.24
CA TRP A 48 -24.02 14.91 -37.95
C TRP A 48 -23.98 15.52 -36.55
N LEU A 49 -24.98 15.22 -35.72
CA LEU A 49 -25.08 15.73 -34.36
C LEU A 49 -24.78 14.64 -33.34
N ASP A 50 -24.25 15.02 -32.18
CA ASP A 50 -24.01 14.16 -31.03
C ASP A 50 -24.83 14.60 -29.81
N GLU A 51 -24.96 13.71 -28.84
CA GLU A 51 -25.61 14.03 -27.57
C GLU A 51 -24.93 15.23 -26.89
N GLY A 52 -25.72 16.09 -26.25
CA GLY A 52 -25.16 17.23 -25.52
C GLY A 52 -25.09 18.52 -26.33
N GLN A 53 -25.37 18.48 -27.64
CA GLN A 53 -25.19 19.65 -28.51
C GLN A 53 -26.40 20.60 -28.52
N LEU A 54 -26.16 21.85 -28.90
CA LEU A 54 -27.15 22.87 -29.24
C LEU A 54 -27.26 22.98 -30.76
N LEU A 55 -28.48 22.93 -31.30
CA LEU A 55 -28.70 23.17 -32.73
C LEU A 55 -29.28 24.56 -32.93
N LEU A 56 -28.74 25.34 -33.87
CA LEU A 56 -29.21 26.66 -34.27
C LEU A 56 -29.77 26.57 -35.70
N THR A 57 -30.92 27.18 -35.96
CA THR A 57 -31.57 27.18 -37.27
C THR A 57 -32.33 28.48 -37.53
N ASP A 58 -32.39 28.90 -38.80
CA ASP A 58 -33.24 30.00 -39.27
C ASP A 58 -34.66 29.56 -39.64
N GLY A 59 -34.90 28.24 -39.68
CA GLY A 59 -36.20 27.65 -39.98
C GLY A 59 -36.52 27.47 -41.46
N ALA A 60 -35.54 27.55 -42.38
CA ALA A 60 -35.75 27.33 -43.82
C ALA A 60 -36.45 26.00 -44.15
N GLN A 61 -36.17 24.94 -43.39
CA GLN A 61 -36.81 23.63 -43.48
C GLN A 61 -38.30 23.60 -43.12
N PHE A 62 -38.81 24.69 -42.52
CA PHE A 62 -40.24 24.88 -42.19
C PHE A 62 -40.92 25.91 -43.08
N ALA A 63 -40.21 26.48 -44.07
CA ALA A 63 -40.81 27.43 -45.00
C ALA A 63 -41.77 26.69 -45.95
N VAL A 64 -43.05 27.06 -45.93
CA VAL A 64 -44.03 26.62 -46.93
C VAL A 64 -43.75 27.39 -48.21
N GLU A 65 -43.58 26.71 -49.35
CA GLU A 65 -43.44 27.35 -50.67
C GLU A 65 -44.58 28.35 -50.93
N GLN A 66 -44.34 29.64 -50.68
CA GLN A 66 -45.13 30.70 -51.28
C GLN A 66 -44.50 31.06 -52.62
N SER A 67 -44.86 30.32 -53.67
CA SER A 67 -44.48 30.65 -55.05
C SER A 67 -45.58 30.26 -56.04
N ALA A 68 -46.61 31.11 -56.13
CA ALA A 68 -47.35 31.30 -57.38
C ALA A 68 -48.16 32.61 -57.37
N THR A 69 -47.50 33.77 -57.45
CA THR A 69 -47.98 34.94 -58.21
C THR A 69 -46.86 35.98 -58.30
N GLY A 70 -46.42 36.26 -59.52
CA GLY A 70 -45.14 36.93 -59.79
C GLY A 70 -45.11 38.45 -59.71
N HIS A 71 -43.89 38.97 -59.75
CA HIS A 71 -43.54 40.20 -60.46
C HIS A 71 -42.04 40.24 -60.76
N HIS A 72 -41.70 40.63 -61.99
CA HIS A 72 -40.34 40.95 -62.43
C HIS A 72 -39.81 42.23 -61.76
N GLY A 73 -38.51 42.29 -61.47
CA GLY A 73 -37.85 43.56 -61.14
C GLY A 73 -36.43 43.45 -60.58
N THR A 74 -35.43 43.33 -61.48
CA THR A 74 -34.05 43.87 -61.45
C THR A 74 -33.20 43.75 -60.16
N GLY A 75 -32.09 43.01 -60.29
CA GLY A 75 -31.16 42.69 -59.20
C GLY A 75 -30.10 43.74 -58.86
N HIS A 76 -29.29 43.38 -57.86
CA HIS A 76 -27.93 43.86 -57.58
C HIS A 76 -27.14 42.70 -56.95
N SER A 77 -25.98 42.38 -57.55
CA SER A 77 -25.01 41.39 -57.08
C SER A 77 -24.11 41.94 -55.97
N SER A 78 -23.76 41.11 -54.99
CA SER A 78 -22.40 41.11 -54.42
C SER A 78 -21.98 39.71 -53.94
N ALA A 79 -20.76 39.34 -54.34
CA ALA A 79 -19.98 38.11 -54.09
C ALA A 79 -19.96 37.66 -52.61
N GLY A 80 -19.83 36.39 -52.22
CA GLY A 80 -19.27 35.21 -52.87
C GLY A 80 -18.05 34.73 -52.09
N HIS A 81 -18.17 33.64 -51.30
CA HIS A 81 -17.07 32.80 -50.78
C HIS A 81 -17.52 31.32 -50.77
N PRO A 82 -16.60 30.35 -50.97
CA PRO A 82 -16.90 29.11 -51.68
C PRO A 82 -17.46 28.01 -50.75
N SER A 83 -18.56 27.40 -51.17
CA SER A 83 -19.11 26.18 -50.58
C SER A 83 -18.41 24.95 -51.15
N THR A 84 -17.74 24.20 -50.28
CA THR A 84 -17.18 22.88 -50.57
C THR A 84 -18.34 21.91 -50.82
N GLN A 85 -18.49 21.44 -52.06
CA GLN A 85 -19.47 20.43 -52.45
C GLN A 85 -19.17 19.09 -51.77
N ALA A 86 -20.13 18.59 -50.97
CA ALA A 86 -20.21 17.19 -50.57
C ALA A 86 -21.27 16.47 -51.44
N PRO A 87 -21.01 15.25 -51.94
CA PRO A 87 -21.92 14.56 -52.84
C PRO A 87 -22.99 13.77 -52.08
N GLY A 88 -24.25 13.91 -52.51
CA GLY A 88 -25.32 12.94 -52.25
C GLY A 88 -26.11 13.15 -50.94
N ALA A 89 -27.03 14.10 -50.94
CA ALA A 89 -28.11 14.18 -49.94
C ALA A 89 -29.45 14.41 -50.66
N ASP A 90 -29.79 13.52 -51.58
CA ASP A 90 -31.16 13.43 -52.11
C ASP A 90 -31.84 12.26 -51.42
N ARG A 91 -32.43 12.55 -50.26
CA ARG A 91 -33.40 11.67 -49.61
C ARG A 91 -34.53 12.56 -49.14
N ALA A 92 -35.41 12.89 -50.08
CA ALA A 92 -36.67 13.54 -49.84
C ALA A 92 -37.38 12.89 -48.63
N LEU A 93 -37.84 13.73 -47.71
CA LEU A 93 -38.80 13.34 -46.68
C LEU A 93 -40.01 12.67 -47.37
N PRO A 94 -40.62 11.63 -46.77
CA PRO A 94 -41.87 11.11 -47.28
C PRO A 94 -42.92 12.23 -47.22
N ASP A 95 -43.42 12.61 -48.39
CA ASP A 95 -44.56 13.50 -48.60
C ASP A 95 -45.71 13.12 -47.64
N GLY A 96 -46.09 14.04 -46.75
CA GLY A 96 -47.34 13.93 -45.98
C GLY A 96 -47.24 13.71 -44.46
N ALA A 97 -46.15 14.09 -43.78
CA ALA A 97 -46.16 14.14 -42.32
C ALA A 97 -47.18 15.18 -41.84
N ARG A 98 -48.21 14.75 -41.09
CA ARG A 98 -49.27 15.62 -40.52
C ARG A 98 -48.76 16.68 -39.52
N ASP A 99 -47.46 16.69 -39.21
CA ASP A 99 -46.79 17.61 -38.28
C ASP A 99 -45.25 17.55 -38.49
N PRO A 100 -44.68 18.26 -39.48
CA PRO A 100 -43.26 18.20 -39.80
C PRO A 100 -42.37 18.75 -38.67
N GLU A 101 -42.83 19.76 -37.93
CA GLU A 101 -42.15 20.33 -36.76
C GLU A 101 -42.03 19.31 -35.63
N ARG A 102 -43.10 18.57 -35.32
CA ARG A 102 -43.06 17.52 -34.30
C ARG A 102 -42.10 16.40 -34.64
N ALA A 103 -42.14 15.91 -35.87
CA ALA A 103 -41.23 14.86 -36.32
C ALA A 103 -39.76 15.29 -36.26
N TYR A 104 -39.47 16.57 -36.53
CA TYR A 104 -38.13 17.14 -36.41
C TYR A 104 -37.63 17.17 -34.96
N VAL A 105 -38.44 17.71 -34.04
CA VAL A 105 -38.10 17.80 -32.62
C VAL A 105 -37.95 16.42 -31.97
N ASP A 106 -38.80 15.46 -32.32
CA ASP A 106 -38.70 14.08 -31.82
C ASP A 106 -37.34 13.44 -32.20
N ARG A 107 -36.84 13.68 -33.43
CA ARG A 107 -35.52 13.21 -33.86
C ARG A 107 -34.39 13.85 -33.05
N LEU A 108 -34.43 15.17 -32.86
CA LEU A 108 -33.42 15.88 -32.05
C LEU A 108 -33.41 15.37 -30.60
N LYS A 109 -34.59 15.17 -30.01
CA LYS A 109 -34.70 14.66 -28.64
C LYS A 109 -34.18 13.23 -28.52
N ALA A 110 -34.51 12.36 -29.49
CA ALA A 110 -34.00 10.99 -29.54
C ALA A 110 -32.48 10.93 -29.69
N ARG A 111 -31.87 11.91 -30.37
CA ARG A 111 -30.41 12.04 -30.50
C ARG A 111 -29.74 12.65 -29.26
N GLY A 112 -30.50 13.14 -28.28
CA GLY A 112 -29.97 13.73 -27.05
C GLY A 112 -29.53 15.19 -27.17
N ILE A 113 -30.09 15.94 -28.13
CA ILE A 113 -29.85 17.38 -28.26
C ILE A 113 -30.34 18.12 -27.02
N ARG A 114 -29.54 19.08 -26.54
CA ARG A 114 -29.79 19.81 -25.27
C ARG A 114 -30.76 20.96 -25.45
N ALA A 115 -30.72 21.64 -26.60
CA ALA A 115 -31.63 22.73 -26.92
C ALA A 115 -31.67 22.98 -28.44
N LEU A 116 -32.72 23.67 -28.88
CA LEU A 116 -32.88 24.22 -30.22
C LEU A 116 -32.88 25.75 -30.11
N GLY A 117 -32.05 26.43 -30.89
CA GLY A 117 -32.07 27.87 -31.08
C GLY A 117 -32.70 28.21 -32.43
N PHE A 118 -33.65 29.14 -32.43
CA PHE A 118 -34.39 29.54 -33.60
C PHE A 118 -34.24 31.05 -33.84
N ALA A 119 -33.74 31.44 -35.02
CA ALA A 119 -33.65 32.84 -35.40
C ALA A 119 -34.96 33.34 -36.02
N THR A 120 -35.44 34.48 -35.53
CA THR A 120 -36.55 35.23 -36.12
C THR A 120 -36.05 36.44 -36.90
N GLY A 121 -36.81 36.89 -37.90
CA GLY A 121 -36.46 38.02 -38.76
C GLY A 121 -35.61 37.68 -40.00
N VAL A 122 -35.34 36.39 -40.24
CA VAL A 122 -34.63 35.90 -41.44
C VAL A 122 -35.58 35.19 -42.40
N VAL A 123 -36.06 34.01 -42.02
CA VAL A 123 -37.05 33.23 -42.79
C VAL A 123 -38.46 33.42 -42.21
N HIS A 124 -38.56 33.46 -40.88
CA HIS A 124 -39.83 33.61 -40.16
C HIS A 124 -39.79 34.84 -39.26
N ASP A 125 -40.83 35.67 -39.29
CA ASP A 125 -40.96 36.83 -38.38
C ASP A 125 -41.14 36.39 -36.92
N HIS A 126 -41.78 35.24 -36.72
CA HIS A 126 -42.04 34.64 -35.41
C HIS A 126 -41.82 33.14 -35.47
N VAL A 127 -41.49 32.52 -34.32
CA VAL A 127 -41.33 31.07 -34.25
C VAL A 127 -42.68 30.37 -34.53
N PRO A 128 -42.73 29.36 -35.43
CA PRO A 128 -43.97 28.63 -35.71
C PRO A 128 -44.61 28.03 -34.45
N PRO A 129 -45.92 28.24 -34.18
CA PRO A 129 -46.58 27.70 -32.99
C PRO A 129 -46.50 26.18 -32.88
N ALA A 130 -46.49 25.47 -34.02
CA ALA A 130 -46.32 24.03 -34.09
C ALA A 130 -44.96 23.59 -33.50
N LEU A 131 -43.88 24.34 -33.79
CA LEU A 131 -42.55 24.07 -33.25
C LEU A 131 -42.47 24.34 -31.73
N VAL A 132 -43.07 25.44 -31.26
CA VAL A 132 -43.15 25.74 -29.82
C VAL A 132 -43.86 24.61 -29.06
N ASN A 133 -45.02 24.16 -29.58
CA ASN A 133 -45.77 23.06 -28.99
C ASN A 133 -45.01 21.73 -29.02
N ALA A 134 -44.28 21.43 -30.10
CA ALA A 134 -43.46 20.23 -30.22
C ALA A 134 -42.29 20.21 -29.21
N CYS A 135 -41.57 21.33 -29.08
CA CYS A 135 -40.50 21.50 -28.10
C CYS A 135 -41.01 21.39 -26.66
N ALA A 136 -42.16 22.01 -26.37
CA ALA A 136 -42.79 21.92 -25.05
C ALA A 136 -43.24 20.48 -24.72
N ALA A 137 -43.85 19.77 -25.68
CA ALA A 137 -44.34 18.40 -25.49
C ALA A 137 -43.22 17.37 -25.27
N THR A 138 -42.07 17.56 -25.94
CA THR A 138 -40.88 16.68 -25.83
C THR A 138 -39.91 17.11 -24.74
N GLY A 139 -40.09 18.30 -24.17
CA GLY A 139 -39.19 18.87 -23.18
C GLY A 139 -37.80 19.17 -23.76
N LEU A 140 -37.73 19.64 -25.01
CA LEU A 140 -36.53 20.21 -25.63
C LEU A 140 -36.56 21.75 -25.48
N PRO A 141 -35.66 22.37 -24.70
CA PRO A 141 -35.59 23.83 -24.57
C PRO A 141 -35.45 24.52 -25.93
N LEU A 142 -36.25 25.56 -26.15
CA LEU A 142 -36.28 26.35 -27.37
C LEU A 142 -35.88 27.80 -27.07
N LEU A 143 -34.72 28.20 -27.58
CA LEU A 143 -34.17 29.54 -27.49
C LEU A 143 -34.60 30.35 -28.73
N VAL A 144 -35.14 31.54 -28.52
CA VAL A 144 -35.52 32.46 -29.59
C VAL A 144 -34.45 33.54 -29.69
N MET A 145 -34.02 33.80 -30.91
CA MET A 145 -32.94 34.73 -31.23
C MET A 145 -33.45 35.82 -32.18
N ASP A 146 -33.10 37.06 -31.87
CA ASP A 146 -33.35 38.19 -32.77
C ASP A 146 -32.34 38.24 -33.94
N GLU A 147 -32.64 39.04 -34.95
CA GLU A 147 -31.78 39.27 -36.13
C GLU A 147 -30.39 39.83 -35.78
N GLN A 148 -30.21 40.37 -34.56
CA GLN A 148 -28.96 40.99 -34.11
C GLN A 148 -28.00 39.98 -33.48
N THR A 149 -28.44 38.74 -33.30
CA THR A 149 -27.65 37.69 -32.65
C THR A 149 -27.10 36.69 -33.67
N PRO A 150 -25.88 36.89 -34.20
CA PRO A 150 -25.33 35.98 -35.20
C PRO A 150 -25.01 34.61 -34.57
N PHE A 151 -25.41 33.52 -35.23
CA PHE A 151 -25.14 32.14 -34.78
C PHE A 151 -23.66 31.88 -34.46
N ILE A 152 -22.76 32.42 -35.28
CA ILE A 152 -21.31 32.27 -35.05
C ILE A 152 -20.85 32.88 -33.72
N GLY A 153 -21.55 33.88 -33.18
CA GLY A 153 -21.27 34.45 -31.87
C GLY A 153 -21.55 33.47 -30.74
N ILE A 154 -22.68 32.76 -30.82
CA ILE A 154 -23.05 31.71 -29.84
C ILE A 154 -22.11 30.52 -29.96
N VAL A 155 -21.88 30.02 -31.18
CA VAL A 155 -20.97 28.88 -31.42
C VAL A 155 -19.57 29.19 -30.89
N ARG A 156 -19.03 30.38 -31.17
CA ARG A 156 -17.71 30.79 -30.68
C ARG A 156 -17.68 30.92 -29.17
N SER A 157 -18.69 31.53 -28.55
CA SER A 157 -18.71 31.68 -27.08
C SER A 157 -18.78 30.34 -26.36
N ILE A 158 -19.52 29.37 -26.89
CA ILE A 158 -19.55 28.00 -26.35
C ILE A 158 -18.19 27.34 -26.53
N ALA A 159 -17.60 27.42 -27.73
CA ALA A 159 -16.29 26.85 -28.02
C ALA A 159 -15.17 27.46 -27.14
N ASP A 160 -15.16 28.78 -26.97
CA ASP A 160 -14.19 29.49 -26.13
C ASP A 160 -14.34 29.10 -24.66
N THR A 161 -15.57 28.94 -24.16
CA THR A 161 -15.83 28.50 -22.77
C THR A 161 -15.32 27.08 -22.53
N ILE A 162 -15.55 26.17 -23.48
CA ILE A 162 -15.07 24.78 -23.39
C ILE A 162 -13.54 24.74 -23.47
N ALA A 163 -12.94 25.49 -24.40
CA ALA A 163 -11.50 25.56 -24.56
C ALA A 163 -10.81 26.12 -23.31
N GLU A 164 -11.42 27.13 -22.68
CA GLU A 164 -10.92 27.71 -21.44
C GLU A 164 -10.99 26.71 -20.28
N GLU A 165 -12.11 26.00 -20.11
CA GLU A 165 -12.25 24.97 -19.07
C GLU A 165 -11.24 23.83 -19.25
N GLN A 166 -10.98 23.42 -20.50
CA GLN A 166 -9.95 22.42 -20.80
C GLN A 166 -8.53 22.93 -20.50
N ARG A 167 -8.24 24.20 -20.82
CA ARG A 167 -6.95 24.83 -20.54
C ARG A 167 -6.71 24.94 -19.04
N GLU A 168 -7.70 25.40 -18.28
CA GLU A 168 -7.65 25.47 -16.81
C GLU A 168 -7.38 24.09 -16.18
N ARG A 169 -8.05 23.04 -16.69
CA ARG A 169 -7.82 21.65 -16.24
C ARG A 169 -6.41 21.16 -16.54
N LEU A 170 -5.87 21.45 -17.72
CA LEU A 170 -4.51 21.07 -18.09
C LEU A 170 -3.46 21.81 -17.25
N GLU A 171 -3.62 23.12 -17.08
CA GLU A 171 -2.75 23.95 -16.25
C GLU A 171 -2.75 23.46 -14.80
N TRP A 172 -3.93 23.18 -14.24
CA TRP A 172 -4.07 22.60 -12.91
C TRP A 172 -3.32 21.26 -12.79
N SER A 173 -3.47 20.37 -13.77
CA SER A 173 -2.83 19.04 -13.78
C SER A 173 -1.30 19.17 -13.79
N LEU A 174 -0.75 19.99 -14.68
CA LEU A 174 0.70 20.23 -14.77
C LEU A 174 1.24 20.85 -13.47
N ASP A 175 0.54 21.81 -12.88
CA ASP A 175 0.95 22.43 -11.63
C ASP A 175 0.86 21.48 -10.44
N ALA A 176 -0.16 20.62 -10.40
CA ALA A 176 -0.29 19.56 -9.42
C ALA A 176 0.86 18.54 -9.53
N GLN A 177 1.15 18.06 -10.75
CA GLN A 177 2.28 17.15 -11.02
C GLN A 177 3.62 17.76 -10.62
N ARG A 178 3.88 19.04 -10.98
CA ARG A 178 5.11 19.76 -10.58
C ARG A 178 5.21 19.96 -9.07
N ALA A 179 4.09 20.17 -8.38
CA ALA A 179 4.08 20.33 -6.93
C ALA A 179 4.43 19.00 -6.23
N VAL A 180 3.83 17.90 -6.66
CA VAL A 180 4.15 16.55 -6.17
C VAL A 180 5.62 16.18 -6.44
N ALA A 181 6.12 16.43 -7.65
CA ALA A 181 7.51 16.15 -7.99
C ALA A 181 8.50 16.95 -7.12
N ARG A 182 8.18 18.22 -6.79
CA ARG A 182 8.98 19.02 -5.85
C ARG A 182 8.88 18.51 -4.41
N ALA A 183 7.71 18.02 -3.99
CA ALA A 183 7.52 17.43 -2.66
C ALA A 183 8.40 16.18 -2.47
N ALA A 184 8.60 15.38 -3.53
CA ALA A 184 9.44 14.20 -3.53
C ALA A 184 10.92 14.47 -3.16
N LEU A 185 11.40 15.69 -3.36
CA LEU A 185 12.80 16.08 -3.10
C LEU A 185 13.07 16.49 -1.64
N ARG A 186 12.07 16.42 -0.76
CA ARG A 186 12.23 16.74 0.67
C ARG A 186 12.85 15.57 1.44
N VAL A 187 13.37 15.85 2.64
CA VAL A 187 13.96 14.85 3.54
C VAL A 187 12.98 13.72 3.87
N ASP A 188 11.70 14.04 4.06
CA ASP A 188 10.59 13.07 4.05
C ASP A 188 9.79 13.19 2.74
N GLY A 189 10.40 12.72 1.64
CA GLY A 189 9.81 12.83 0.30
C GLY A 189 8.47 12.10 0.18
N LEU A 190 8.33 10.92 0.78
CA LEU A 190 7.11 10.13 0.73
C LEU A 190 5.96 10.81 1.48
N GLY A 191 6.18 11.23 2.74
CA GLY A 191 5.16 11.94 3.51
C GLY A 191 4.72 13.23 2.82
N ALA A 192 5.68 14.00 2.29
CA ALA A 192 5.40 15.25 1.59
C ALA A 192 4.59 15.05 0.29
N ILE A 193 4.86 13.99 -0.48
CA ILE A 193 4.08 13.63 -1.68
C ILE A 193 2.62 13.33 -1.30
N LEU A 194 2.41 12.52 -0.26
CA LEU A 194 1.07 12.09 0.16
C LEU A 194 0.25 13.27 0.71
N LEU A 195 0.89 14.16 1.47
CA LEU A 195 0.28 15.41 1.94
C LEU A 195 -0.14 16.31 0.77
N GLU A 196 0.71 16.47 -0.24
CA GLU A 196 0.39 17.30 -1.41
C GLU A 196 -0.74 16.68 -2.24
N LEU A 197 -0.80 15.35 -2.38
CA LEU A 197 -1.91 14.64 -3.01
C LEU A 197 -3.22 14.88 -2.26
N SER A 198 -3.23 14.65 -0.94
CA SER A 198 -4.40 14.85 -0.09
C SER A 198 -4.94 16.29 -0.20
N ARG A 199 -4.04 17.27 -0.23
CA ARG A 199 -4.39 18.70 -0.34
C ARG A 199 -4.94 19.07 -1.72
N ARG A 200 -4.38 18.54 -2.81
CA ARG A 200 -4.76 18.89 -4.19
C ARG A 200 -6.10 18.28 -4.59
N LEU A 201 -6.39 17.07 -4.12
CA LEU A 201 -7.64 16.35 -4.41
C LEU A 201 -8.70 16.50 -3.31
N ASP A 202 -8.39 17.22 -2.23
CA ASP A 202 -9.20 17.34 -1.00
C ASP A 202 -9.70 15.97 -0.49
N CYS A 203 -8.82 14.98 -0.53
CA CYS A 203 -9.13 13.57 -0.24
C CYS A 203 -8.40 13.08 1.02
N TRP A 204 -8.87 11.97 1.60
CA TRP A 204 -8.08 11.25 2.60
C TRP A 204 -7.15 10.28 1.90
N VAL A 205 -5.98 10.06 2.51
CA VAL A 205 -4.93 9.19 1.97
C VAL A 205 -4.39 8.34 3.11
N ALA A 206 -4.19 7.06 2.87
CA ALA A 206 -3.60 6.14 3.83
C ALA A 206 -2.58 5.23 3.13
N LEU A 207 -1.43 5.06 3.76
CA LEU A 207 -0.40 4.15 3.31
C LEU A 207 -0.35 2.95 4.25
N PHE A 208 -0.34 1.75 3.69
CA PHE A 208 -0.21 0.50 4.42
C PHE A 208 1.11 -0.16 4.06
N ASP A 209 1.75 -0.82 5.02
CA ASP A 209 2.94 -1.63 4.78
C ASP A 209 2.59 -3.00 4.15
N SER A 210 3.60 -3.85 3.96
CA SER A 210 3.40 -5.21 3.43
C SER A 210 2.68 -6.16 4.38
N ALA A 211 2.56 -5.82 5.66
CA ALA A 211 1.79 -6.58 6.66
C ALA A 211 0.33 -6.09 6.75
N GLY A 212 -0.02 -4.98 6.09
CA GLY A 212 -1.35 -4.37 6.16
C GLY A 212 -1.52 -3.41 7.34
N THR A 213 -0.43 -2.99 7.98
CA THR A 213 -0.45 -1.98 9.05
C THR A 213 -0.41 -0.58 8.45
N VAL A 214 -1.19 0.35 9.00
CA VAL A 214 -1.22 1.75 8.54
C VAL A 214 0.07 2.46 8.96
N LEU A 215 0.82 2.97 7.98
CA LEU A 215 1.95 3.88 8.18
C LEU A 215 1.41 5.28 8.50
N ARG A 216 1.78 5.80 9.67
CA ARG A 216 1.34 7.13 10.13
C ARG A 216 2.19 8.22 9.50
N VAL A 217 1.55 9.10 8.74
CA VAL A 217 2.18 10.31 8.17
C VAL A 217 1.60 11.54 8.89
N PRO A 218 2.44 12.35 9.57
CA PRO A 218 1.97 13.55 10.25
C PRO A 218 1.22 14.50 9.31
N GLY A 219 0.07 15.02 9.75
CA GLY A 219 -0.74 15.99 8.99
C GLY A 219 -1.63 15.39 7.88
N LEU A 220 -1.51 14.10 7.58
CA LEU A 220 -2.34 13.44 6.59
C LEU A 220 -3.74 13.13 7.17
N ARG A 221 -4.79 13.36 6.38
CA ARG A 221 -6.16 12.96 6.75
C ARG A 221 -6.27 11.44 6.67
N GLY A 222 -6.48 10.79 7.81
CA GLY A 222 -6.63 9.33 7.91
C GLY A 222 -7.98 8.83 7.38
N VAL A 223 -8.08 7.51 7.23
CA VAL A 223 -9.31 6.83 6.81
C VAL A 223 -10.45 7.14 7.80
N PRO A 224 -11.64 7.55 7.33
CA PRO A 224 -12.82 7.71 8.19
C PRO A 224 -13.16 6.43 8.96
N ALA A 225 -13.59 6.57 10.21
CA ALA A 225 -13.82 5.43 11.11
C ALA A 225 -14.80 4.39 10.53
N GLU A 226 -15.80 4.85 9.78
CA GLU A 226 -16.82 4.04 9.11
C GLU A 226 -16.24 3.14 8.01
N LEU A 227 -15.19 3.61 7.33
CA LEU A 227 -14.57 2.94 6.18
C LEU A 227 -13.35 2.09 6.58
N THR A 228 -12.82 2.26 7.80
CA THR A 228 -11.60 1.58 8.26
C THR A 228 -11.65 0.06 8.05
N ARG A 229 -12.79 -0.57 8.36
CA ARG A 229 -12.94 -2.03 8.23
C ARG A 229 -12.93 -2.46 6.76
N VAL A 230 -13.69 -1.77 5.91
CA VAL A 230 -13.80 -2.04 4.47
C VAL A 230 -12.43 -1.89 3.80
N VAL A 231 -11.71 -0.81 4.12
CA VAL A 231 -10.37 -0.56 3.58
C VAL A 231 -9.38 -1.61 4.06
N ALA A 232 -9.40 -1.99 5.35
CA ALA A 232 -8.50 -3.02 5.88
C ALA A 232 -8.71 -4.37 5.19
N GLU A 233 -9.97 -4.82 5.04
CA GLU A 233 -10.30 -6.07 4.35
C GLU A 233 -9.85 -6.03 2.87
N ALA A 234 -10.04 -4.90 2.19
CA ALA A 234 -9.59 -4.70 0.82
C ALA A 234 -8.06 -4.70 0.69
N VAL A 235 -7.33 -4.12 1.64
CA VAL A 235 -5.85 -4.13 1.70
C VAL A 235 -5.33 -5.54 1.88
N THR A 236 -5.87 -6.32 2.84
CA THR A 236 -5.47 -7.71 3.05
C THR A 236 -5.71 -8.56 1.80
N SER A 237 -6.85 -8.38 1.14
CA SER A 237 -7.17 -9.06 -0.13
C SER A 237 -6.23 -8.66 -1.28
N ALA A 238 -5.86 -7.37 -1.37
CA ALA A 238 -4.92 -6.88 -2.37
C ALA A 238 -3.50 -7.45 -2.16
N LEU A 239 -3.02 -7.47 -0.91
CA LEU A 239 -1.72 -8.04 -0.54
C LEU A 239 -1.67 -9.55 -0.77
N GLY A 240 -2.73 -10.28 -0.40
CA GLY A 240 -2.81 -11.74 -0.60
C GLY A 240 -2.76 -12.19 -2.07
N ARG A 241 -3.17 -11.32 -3.01
CA ARG A 241 -3.07 -11.60 -4.46
C ARG A 241 -1.64 -11.48 -5.02
N GLY A 242 -0.70 -10.84 -4.31
CA GLY A 242 0.73 -10.82 -4.65
C GLY A 242 1.11 -10.13 -5.97
N SER A 243 0.18 -9.42 -6.62
CA SER A 243 0.37 -8.75 -7.91
C SER A 243 0.11 -7.25 -7.84
N ARG A 244 0.76 -6.47 -8.72
CA ARG A 244 0.46 -5.04 -8.86
C ARG A 244 -0.95 -4.90 -9.43
N ALA A 245 -1.91 -4.56 -8.58
CA ALA A 245 -3.31 -4.38 -8.97
C ALA A 245 -3.86 -3.10 -8.34
N GLY A 246 -4.59 -2.34 -9.14
CA GLY A 246 -5.49 -1.30 -8.67
C GLY A 246 -6.85 -1.92 -8.39
N LEU A 247 -7.42 -1.63 -7.22
CA LEU A 247 -8.80 -1.97 -6.88
C LEU A 247 -9.54 -0.66 -6.64
N SER A 248 -10.59 -0.39 -7.42
CA SER A 248 -11.50 0.72 -7.16
C SER A 248 -12.80 0.18 -6.58
N ILE A 249 -13.25 0.79 -5.49
CA ILE A 249 -14.51 0.50 -4.80
C ILE A 249 -15.36 1.77 -4.89
N ILE A 250 -16.57 1.65 -5.42
CA ILE A 250 -17.54 2.74 -5.48
C ILE A 250 -18.57 2.46 -4.38
N GLU A 251 -18.65 3.33 -3.37
CA GLU A 251 -19.60 3.21 -2.27
C GLU A 251 -20.52 4.45 -2.26
N ALA A 252 -21.70 4.34 -1.64
CA ALA A 252 -22.74 5.36 -1.69
C ALA A 252 -22.29 6.67 -1.00
N GLY A 253 -21.58 7.51 -1.74
CA GLY A 253 -21.03 8.80 -1.27
C GLY A 253 -19.55 9.04 -1.56
N GLY A 254 -18.86 8.19 -2.34
CA GLY A 254 -17.47 8.44 -2.74
C GLY A 254 -16.77 7.28 -3.46
N GLY A 255 -15.63 7.58 -4.09
CA GLY A 255 -14.77 6.59 -4.75
C GLY A 255 -13.53 6.29 -3.91
N ILE A 256 -13.30 5.01 -3.60
CA ILE A 256 -12.07 4.54 -2.95
C ILE A 256 -11.20 3.86 -4.01
N SER A 257 -9.93 4.25 -4.08
CA SER A 257 -8.92 3.62 -4.94
C SER A 257 -7.81 3.06 -4.08
N LEU A 258 -7.53 1.77 -4.23
CA LEU A 258 -6.42 1.06 -3.60
C LEU A 258 -5.42 0.65 -4.65
N GLN A 259 -4.15 0.96 -4.41
CA GLN A 259 -3.07 0.60 -5.31
C GLN A 259 -1.92 -0.07 -4.54
N THR A 260 -1.64 -1.33 -4.86
CA THR A 260 -0.47 -2.02 -4.33
C THR A 260 0.82 -1.37 -4.86
N LEU A 261 1.77 -1.12 -3.97
CA LEU A 261 3.09 -0.58 -4.27
C LEU A 261 4.12 -1.71 -4.22
N GLY A 262 5.13 -1.68 -5.10
CA GLY A 262 6.18 -2.71 -5.17
C GLY A 262 6.25 -3.49 -6.47
N GLN A 263 7.04 -4.57 -6.46
CA GLN A 263 7.22 -5.47 -7.61
C GLN A 263 6.36 -6.73 -7.45
N ARG A 264 6.11 -7.44 -8.55
CA ARG A 264 5.33 -8.70 -8.53
C ARG A 264 6.06 -9.74 -7.67
N GLY A 265 5.36 -10.34 -6.70
CA GLY A 265 5.97 -11.27 -5.73
C GLY A 265 6.71 -10.61 -4.56
N GLN A 266 6.88 -9.29 -4.57
CA GLN A 266 7.44 -8.50 -3.47
C GLN A 266 6.63 -7.19 -3.34
N LEU A 267 5.39 -7.33 -2.86
CA LEU A 267 4.57 -6.19 -2.52
C LEU A 267 5.14 -5.49 -1.30
N ARG A 268 5.12 -4.16 -1.33
CA ARG A 268 5.76 -3.29 -0.34
C ARG A 268 4.78 -2.56 0.53
N GLY A 269 3.55 -2.43 0.06
CA GLY A 269 2.49 -1.72 0.74
C GLY A 269 1.30 -1.49 -0.18
N VAL A 270 0.31 -0.77 0.35
CA VAL A 270 -0.87 -0.37 -0.40
C VAL A 270 -1.12 1.11 -0.13
N LEU A 271 -1.31 1.89 -1.19
CA LEU A 271 -1.83 3.25 -1.10
C LEU A 271 -3.35 3.21 -1.25
N ALA A 272 -4.07 3.71 -0.26
CA ALA A 272 -5.50 3.92 -0.32
C ALA A 272 -5.80 5.42 -0.41
N VAL A 273 -6.63 5.80 -1.37
CA VAL A 273 -7.11 7.17 -1.58
C VAL A 273 -8.63 7.12 -1.61
N GLY A 274 -9.29 7.95 -0.81
CA GLY A 274 -10.74 8.08 -0.87
C GLY A 274 -11.17 9.52 -1.00
N ALA A 275 -12.02 9.76 -2.00
CA ALA A 275 -12.59 11.06 -2.32
C ALA A 275 -14.12 11.01 -2.20
N SER A 276 -14.73 12.13 -1.81
CA SER A 276 -16.18 12.28 -1.69
C SER A 276 -16.91 12.18 -3.03
N GLU A 277 -16.21 12.45 -4.13
CA GLU A 277 -16.71 12.30 -5.50
C GLU A 277 -15.73 11.46 -6.33
N PRO A 278 -16.20 10.79 -7.41
CA PRO A 278 -15.30 10.12 -8.35
C PRO A 278 -14.29 11.11 -8.94
N LEU A 279 -13.02 10.72 -8.95
CA LEU A 279 -11.97 11.54 -9.55
C LEU A 279 -12.15 11.66 -11.07
N ASP A 280 -11.94 12.86 -11.60
CA ASP A 280 -11.89 13.12 -13.04
C ASP A 280 -10.57 12.60 -13.66
N ALA A 281 -10.41 12.77 -14.97
CA ALA A 281 -9.20 12.31 -15.67
C ALA A 281 -7.92 12.95 -15.09
N ALA A 282 -7.95 14.25 -14.81
CA ALA A 282 -6.81 14.97 -14.25
C ALA A 282 -6.46 14.50 -12.83
N GLY A 283 -7.46 14.22 -11.98
CA GLY A 283 -7.25 13.64 -10.65
C GLY A 283 -6.67 12.23 -10.71
N ASN A 284 -7.15 11.38 -11.63
CA ASN A 284 -6.62 10.03 -11.83
C ASN A 284 -5.15 10.06 -12.32
N ASP A 285 -4.79 10.97 -13.23
CA ASP A 285 -3.41 11.15 -13.69
C ASP A 285 -2.47 11.58 -12.56
N LEU A 286 -2.94 12.42 -11.64
CA LEU A 286 -2.18 12.82 -10.46
C LEU A 286 -1.95 11.64 -9.51
N VAL A 287 -2.99 10.84 -9.24
CA VAL A 287 -2.89 9.62 -8.42
C VAL A 287 -1.88 8.66 -9.03
N ALA A 288 -1.94 8.40 -10.34
CA ALA A 288 -0.99 7.53 -11.04
C ALA A 288 0.45 8.03 -10.93
N SER A 289 0.67 9.35 -11.06
CA SER A 289 1.98 9.99 -10.89
C SER A 289 2.52 9.81 -9.46
N VAL A 290 1.67 10.02 -8.45
CA VAL A 290 2.01 9.80 -7.04
C VAL A 290 2.35 8.35 -6.77
N ILE A 291 1.61 7.39 -7.31
CA ILE A 291 1.92 5.96 -7.16
C ILE A 291 3.31 5.65 -7.71
N GLY A 292 3.67 6.20 -8.86
CA GLY A 292 5.01 6.07 -9.44
C GLY A 292 6.09 6.61 -8.51
N LEU A 293 5.95 7.86 -8.06
CA LEU A 293 6.92 8.51 -7.18
C LEU A 293 7.00 7.87 -5.79
N ALA A 294 5.86 7.50 -5.19
CA ALA A 294 5.79 6.81 -3.91
C ALA A 294 6.42 5.42 -4.00
N SER A 295 6.21 4.69 -5.10
CA SER A 295 6.87 3.40 -5.34
C SER A 295 8.39 3.56 -5.39
N ILE A 296 8.89 4.60 -6.08
CA ILE A 296 10.33 4.89 -6.15
C ILE A 296 10.87 5.30 -4.78
N ALA A 297 10.19 6.20 -4.06
CA ALA A 297 10.61 6.66 -2.74
C ALA A 297 10.67 5.51 -1.73
N LEU A 298 9.71 4.59 -1.76
CA LEU A 298 9.73 3.38 -0.93
C LEU A 298 10.89 2.44 -1.29
N GLU A 299 11.23 2.30 -2.57
CA GLU A 299 12.36 1.47 -2.99
C GLU A 299 13.70 2.10 -2.61
N GLN A 300 13.85 3.42 -2.76
CA GLN A 300 15.03 4.15 -2.32
C GLN A 300 15.21 4.08 -0.81
N ARG A 301 14.14 4.26 -0.04
CA ARG A 301 14.15 4.12 1.43
C ARG A 301 14.62 2.72 1.83
N ARG A 302 14.11 1.66 1.20
CA ARG A 302 14.59 0.29 1.44
C ARG A 302 16.07 0.11 1.14
N GLY A 303 16.56 0.65 0.03
CA GLY A 303 17.98 0.59 -0.31
C GLY A 303 18.84 1.24 0.76
N LEU A 304 18.40 2.39 1.28
CA LEU A 304 19.05 3.09 2.38
C LEU A 304 18.97 2.32 3.70
N ASP A 305 17.81 1.80 4.07
CA ASP A 305 17.63 1.02 5.31
C ASP A 305 18.46 -0.27 5.27
N ALA A 306 18.50 -0.97 4.12
CA ALA A 306 19.37 -2.12 3.94
C ALA A 306 20.86 -1.75 4.01
N ALA A 307 21.27 -0.61 3.46
CA ALA A 307 22.63 -0.12 3.58
C ALA A 307 22.97 0.26 5.04
N ARG A 308 22.07 0.94 5.76
CA ARG A 308 22.22 1.25 7.20
C ARG A 308 22.35 -0.02 8.03
N ARG A 309 21.51 -1.03 7.80
CA ARG A 309 21.60 -2.34 8.48
C ARG A 309 22.91 -3.08 8.22
N ARG A 310 23.40 -3.06 6.96
CA ARG A 310 24.73 -3.63 6.63
C ARG A 310 25.87 -2.87 7.32
N LEU A 311 25.77 -1.54 7.40
CA LEU A 311 26.74 -0.74 8.15
C LEU A 311 26.70 -1.05 9.64
N ARG A 312 25.51 -1.16 10.27
CA ARG A 312 25.38 -1.60 11.68
C ARG A 312 26.00 -2.96 11.90
N THR A 313 25.75 -3.91 11.01
CA THR A 313 26.37 -5.24 11.05
C THR A 313 27.90 -5.15 10.94
N GLY A 314 28.42 -4.32 10.04
CA GLY A 314 29.86 -4.07 9.95
C GLY A 314 30.46 -3.44 11.20
N LEU A 315 29.75 -2.50 11.85
CA LEU A 315 30.17 -1.94 13.14
C LEU A 315 30.15 -2.99 14.25
N PHE A 316 29.14 -3.86 14.27
CA PHE A 316 29.08 -4.98 15.20
C PHE A 316 30.29 -5.92 15.06
N GLU A 317 30.67 -6.26 13.81
CA GLU A 317 31.88 -7.05 13.53
C GLU A 317 33.17 -6.35 13.98
N LEU A 318 33.27 -5.02 13.82
CA LEU A 318 34.40 -4.24 14.35
C LEU A 318 34.48 -4.34 15.88
N VAL A 319 33.34 -4.25 16.57
CA VAL A 319 33.29 -4.40 18.03
C VAL A 319 33.70 -5.81 18.45
N LEU A 320 33.22 -6.86 17.77
CA LEU A 320 33.64 -8.24 18.02
C LEU A 320 35.16 -8.45 17.82
N SER A 321 35.76 -7.70 16.90
CA SER A 321 37.22 -7.69 16.69
C SER A 321 38.00 -6.87 17.73
N GLY A 322 37.31 -6.25 18.69
CA GLY A 322 37.90 -5.44 19.77
C GLY A 322 38.11 -3.96 19.42
N VAL A 323 37.64 -3.49 18.26
CA VAL A 323 37.84 -2.10 17.79
C VAL A 323 36.62 -1.23 18.14
N VAL A 324 36.39 -1.03 19.43
CA VAL A 324 35.19 -0.33 19.96
C VAL A 324 35.20 1.17 19.61
N ASP A 325 36.34 1.86 19.79
CA ASP A 325 36.42 3.32 19.60
C ASP A 325 36.07 3.78 18.18
N VAL A 326 36.43 3.00 17.16
CA VAL A 326 36.12 3.32 15.77
C VAL A 326 34.63 3.08 15.49
N ALA A 327 34.08 2.00 16.05
CA ALA A 327 32.67 1.69 15.92
C ALA A 327 31.80 2.77 16.57
N ASP A 328 32.14 3.20 17.79
CA ASP A 328 31.40 4.24 18.50
C ASP A 328 31.45 5.60 17.79
N ARG A 329 32.63 6.07 17.37
CA ARG A 329 32.74 7.34 16.61
C ARG A 329 31.92 7.32 15.31
N THR A 330 31.88 6.17 14.64
CA THR A 330 31.10 6.00 13.41
C THR A 330 29.60 5.95 13.73
N ALA A 331 29.21 5.26 14.80
CA ALA A 331 27.83 5.18 15.26
C ALA A 331 27.30 6.57 15.65
N VAL A 332 28.06 7.37 16.42
CA VAL A 332 27.69 8.74 16.82
C VAL A 332 27.33 9.61 15.62
N SER A 333 28.02 9.44 14.50
CA SER A 333 27.79 10.23 13.28
C SER A 333 26.52 9.84 12.51
N LEU A 334 25.97 8.64 12.75
CA LEU A 334 24.87 8.06 11.96
C LEU A 334 23.59 7.77 12.76
N TRP A 335 23.73 7.34 14.01
CA TRP A 335 22.64 6.85 14.88
C TRP A 335 22.73 7.34 16.34
N GLY A 336 23.82 8.00 16.72
CA GLY A 336 24.12 8.32 18.12
C GLY A 336 25.11 7.32 18.76
N PRO A 337 25.48 7.55 20.03
CA PRO A 337 26.49 6.73 20.70
C PRO A 337 26.03 5.28 20.85
N LEU A 338 26.98 4.36 20.98
CA LEU A 338 26.65 2.98 21.36
C LEU A 338 26.04 2.93 22.78
N PRO A 339 25.20 1.92 23.07
CA PRO A 339 24.72 1.64 24.42
C PRO A 339 25.80 1.75 25.52
N PRO A 340 25.53 2.44 26.64
CA PRO A 340 26.48 2.54 27.74
C PRO A 340 26.78 1.16 28.37
N GLU A 341 28.04 0.96 28.75
CA GLU A 341 28.49 -0.26 29.42
C GLU A 341 28.03 -0.32 30.89
N PRO A 342 27.85 -1.53 31.46
CA PRO A 342 27.87 -2.81 30.77
C PRO A 342 26.57 -3.03 29.96
N VAL A 343 26.72 -3.76 28.86
CA VAL A 343 25.65 -4.08 27.91
C VAL A 343 25.21 -5.54 28.05
N ARG A 344 23.99 -5.84 27.60
CA ARG A 344 23.48 -7.19 27.37
C ARG A 344 23.24 -7.38 25.89
N LEU A 345 23.55 -8.59 25.41
CA LEU A 345 23.29 -9.00 24.05
C LEU A 345 22.18 -10.06 24.05
N ALA A 346 21.16 -9.84 23.24
CA ALA A 346 20.08 -10.78 23.00
C ALA A 346 20.15 -11.32 21.57
N ILE A 347 20.00 -12.64 21.42
CA ILE A 347 19.84 -13.32 20.14
C ILE A 347 18.37 -13.71 20.02
N VAL A 348 17.71 -13.17 18.99
CA VAL A 348 16.30 -13.46 18.72
C VAL A 348 16.15 -14.89 18.16
N VAL A 349 15.19 -15.63 18.70
CA VAL A 349 14.86 -17.01 18.33
C VAL A 349 13.42 -17.05 17.79
N GLY A 350 13.27 -17.62 16.59
CA GLY A 350 11.98 -17.80 15.92
C GLY A 350 12.02 -17.36 14.46
N GLU A 351 11.00 -17.75 13.69
CA GLU A 351 10.85 -17.27 12.32
C GLU A 351 10.34 -15.82 12.32
N VAL A 352 11.23 -14.90 11.96
CA VAL A 352 10.90 -13.50 11.77
C VAL A 352 10.14 -13.35 10.46
N HIS A 353 8.82 -13.23 10.55
CA HIS A 353 7.96 -13.06 9.39
C HIS A 353 7.94 -11.59 8.95
N GLY A 354 8.65 -11.28 7.87
CA GLY A 354 8.65 -9.95 7.24
C GLY A 354 9.66 -8.96 7.83
N GLN A 355 9.51 -7.67 7.51
CA GLN A 355 10.42 -6.59 7.92
C GLN A 355 9.99 -5.85 9.20
N ALA A 356 8.83 -6.18 9.76
CA ALA A 356 8.21 -5.40 10.84
C ALA A 356 9.10 -5.25 12.08
N LEU A 357 9.78 -6.32 12.50
CA LEU A 357 10.71 -6.26 13.64
C LEU A 357 11.90 -5.34 13.34
N LEU A 358 12.50 -5.45 12.15
CA LEU A 358 13.66 -4.65 11.76
C LEU A 358 13.29 -3.17 11.62
N ASP A 359 12.10 -2.87 11.12
CA ASP A 359 11.60 -1.50 10.98
C ASP A 359 11.31 -0.88 12.36
N GLU A 360 10.75 -1.64 13.29
CA GLU A 360 10.57 -1.22 14.69
C GLU A 360 11.92 -1.03 15.40
N LEU A 361 12.88 -1.93 15.21
CA LEU A 361 14.24 -1.79 15.77
C LEU A 361 14.95 -0.55 15.23
N GLU A 362 14.78 -0.24 13.94
CA GLU A 362 15.32 0.98 13.32
C GLU A 362 14.70 2.23 13.97
N LEU A 363 13.37 2.24 14.14
CA LEU A 363 12.64 3.32 14.79
C LEU A 363 13.10 3.51 16.25
N GLN A 364 13.16 2.42 17.03
CA GLN A 364 13.60 2.49 18.43
C GLN A 364 15.07 2.90 18.56
N ALA A 365 15.94 2.47 17.66
CA ALA A 365 17.34 2.88 17.67
C ALA A 365 17.49 4.39 17.37
N ASP A 366 16.69 4.93 16.43
CA ASP A 366 16.68 6.35 16.11
C ASP A 366 16.04 7.19 17.24
N GLU A 367 14.96 6.72 17.89
CA GLU A 367 14.28 7.42 19.00
C GLU A 367 15.04 7.38 20.33
N ASN A 368 15.61 6.22 20.68
CA ASN A 368 16.25 5.99 21.98
C ASN A 368 17.75 6.35 22.01
N SER A 369 18.23 7.11 21.02
CA SER A 369 19.55 7.79 20.95
C SER A 369 20.63 7.20 21.88
N GLY A 370 21.05 5.98 21.57
CA GLY A 370 22.12 5.27 22.29
C GLY A 370 21.69 4.38 23.46
N ARG A 371 20.42 3.96 23.57
CA ARG A 371 20.00 2.86 24.47
C ARG A 371 19.71 1.54 23.75
N LEU A 372 19.69 1.53 22.42
CA LEU A 372 19.49 0.32 21.64
C LEU A 372 20.42 0.32 20.44
N PHE A 373 21.09 -0.79 20.24
CA PHE A 373 21.84 -1.10 19.03
C PHE A 373 21.44 -2.49 18.54
N PHE A 374 21.44 -2.74 17.25
CA PHE A 374 21.10 -4.06 16.71
C PHE A 374 21.90 -4.37 15.46
N ALA A 375 22.02 -5.65 15.13
CA ALA A 375 22.73 -6.15 13.96
C ALA A 375 22.08 -7.43 13.43
N GLU A 376 22.35 -7.76 12.16
CA GLU A 376 21.88 -8.99 11.52
C GLU A 376 23.10 -9.80 11.08
N ARG A 377 23.27 -11.02 11.61
CA ARG A 377 24.48 -11.83 11.41
C ARG A 377 24.11 -13.29 11.27
N ASP A 378 24.54 -13.94 10.19
CA ASP A 378 24.28 -15.37 9.93
C ASP A 378 22.78 -15.75 10.07
N ASP A 379 21.88 -14.92 9.52
CA ASP A 379 20.40 -15.01 9.65
C ASP A 379 19.85 -14.83 11.09
N GLU A 380 20.67 -14.39 12.04
CA GLU A 380 20.28 -14.07 13.40
C GLU A 380 20.13 -12.55 13.59
N ILE A 381 19.10 -12.15 14.34
CA ILE A 381 18.93 -10.76 14.77
C ILE A 381 19.50 -10.63 16.19
N LEU A 382 20.42 -9.69 16.32
CA LEU A 382 21.15 -9.38 17.54
C LEU A 382 20.67 -8.03 18.07
N ILE A 383 20.28 -7.97 19.33
CA ILE A 383 19.86 -6.73 20.01
C ILE A 383 20.82 -6.49 21.17
N VAL A 384 21.40 -5.30 21.24
CA VAL A 384 22.28 -4.87 22.32
C VAL A 384 21.63 -3.71 23.06
N THR A 385 21.47 -3.87 24.37
CA THR A 385 20.92 -2.85 25.26
C THR A 385 21.81 -2.67 26.49
N PRO A 386 21.71 -1.55 27.20
CA PRO A 386 22.26 -1.42 28.54
C PRO A 386 21.75 -2.51 29.48
N HIS A 387 22.54 -2.90 30.46
CA HIS A 387 22.18 -3.96 31.40
C HIS A 387 20.92 -3.68 32.24
N ASP A 388 20.53 -2.40 32.37
CA ASP A 388 19.36 -1.93 33.13
C ASP A 388 18.06 -1.87 32.29
N ASP A 389 18.12 -2.19 30.99
CA ASP A 389 17.04 -1.94 30.03
C ASP A 389 16.52 -3.23 29.34
N LEU A 390 16.44 -4.32 30.12
CA LEU A 390 15.94 -5.60 29.61
C LEU A 390 14.44 -5.55 29.28
N ALA A 391 13.65 -4.83 30.07
CA ALA A 391 12.19 -4.78 29.96
C ALA A 391 11.71 -4.23 28.61
N ALA A 392 12.44 -3.27 28.02
CA ALA A 392 12.12 -2.74 26.70
C ALA A 392 12.27 -3.80 25.60
N SER A 393 13.34 -4.60 25.67
CA SER A 393 13.59 -5.71 24.75
C SER A 393 12.55 -6.83 24.89
N GLU A 394 12.18 -7.19 26.12
CA GLU A 394 11.14 -8.19 26.38
C GLU A 394 9.78 -7.74 25.83
N ALA A 395 9.41 -6.48 26.05
CA ALA A 395 8.16 -5.92 25.52
C ALA A 395 8.16 -5.89 23.99
N LEU A 396 9.30 -5.61 23.35
CA LEU A 396 9.46 -5.68 21.89
C LEU A 396 9.24 -7.11 21.38
N LEU A 397 9.94 -8.09 21.95
CA LEU A 397 9.85 -9.48 21.55
C LEU A 397 8.44 -10.05 21.74
N ALA A 398 7.79 -9.72 22.86
CA ALA A 398 6.42 -10.15 23.17
C ALA A 398 5.40 -9.65 22.13
N ARG A 399 5.52 -8.39 21.65
CA ARG A 399 4.64 -7.85 20.59
C ARG A 399 4.75 -8.63 19.28
N HIS A 400 5.92 -9.18 18.99
CA HIS A 400 6.19 -9.97 17.80
C HIS A 400 6.03 -11.48 18.01
N GLY A 401 5.69 -11.94 19.22
CA GLY A 401 5.60 -13.36 19.55
C GLY A 401 6.92 -14.11 19.41
N LEU A 402 8.04 -13.40 19.57
CA LEU A 402 9.39 -13.92 19.41
C LEU A 402 10.01 -14.23 20.77
N ALA A 403 11.01 -15.09 20.75
CA ALA A 403 11.80 -15.46 21.91
C ALA A 403 13.23 -14.93 21.78
N ALA A 404 14.01 -14.93 22.85
CA ALA A 404 15.43 -14.57 22.80
C ALA A 404 16.25 -15.23 23.91
N GLY A 405 17.50 -15.52 23.60
CA GLY A 405 18.54 -15.81 24.59
C GLY A 405 19.38 -14.57 24.88
N VAL A 406 19.59 -14.26 26.15
CA VAL A 406 20.26 -13.01 26.58
C VAL A 406 21.52 -13.33 27.39
N SER A 407 22.61 -12.63 27.11
CA SER A 407 23.87 -12.75 27.84
C SER A 407 23.78 -12.21 29.28
N GLY A 408 24.80 -12.50 30.09
CA GLY A 408 25.10 -11.69 31.26
C GLY A 408 25.52 -10.26 30.87
N PRO A 409 25.64 -9.34 31.84
CA PRO A 409 26.19 -8.01 31.59
C PRO A 409 27.68 -8.12 31.22
N VAL A 410 28.05 -7.53 30.08
CA VAL A 410 29.43 -7.54 29.55
C VAL A 410 29.86 -6.13 29.12
N PRO A 411 31.13 -5.74 29.24
CA PRO A 411 31.66 -4.57 28.56
C PRO A 411 31.81 -4.84 27.05
N TRP A 412 31.88 -3.80 26.21
CA TRP A 412 31.96 -3.95 24.75
C TRP A 412 33.19 -4.73 24.28
N HIS A 413 34.32 -4.59 24.97
CA HIS A 413 35.53 -5.34 24.65
C HIS A 413 35.43 -6.86 24.94
N GLU A 414 34.42 -7.28 25.71
CA GLU A 414 34.09 -8.69 25.95
C GLU A 414 32.83 -9.14 25.20
N LEU A 415 32.38 -8.39 24.19
CA LEU A 415 31.14 -8.73 23.48
C LEU A 415 31.16 -10.14 22.86
N THR A 416 32.34 -10.65 22.49
CA THR A 416 32.52 -12.03 22.03
C THR A 416 32.12 -13.07 23.09
N ARG A 417 32.40 -12.80 24.38
CA ARG A 417 31.90 -13.62 25.50
C ARG A 417 30.39 -13.50 25.59
N GLY A 418 29.85 -12.28 25.53
CA GLY A 418 28.41 -12.03 25.55
C GLY A 418 27.66 -12.76 24.41
N LEU A 419 28.22 -12.79 23.20
CA LEU A 419 27.68 -13.53 22.06
C LEU A 419 27.65 -15.04 22.31
N GLY A 420 28.71 -15.59 22.91
CA GLY A 420 28.72 -16.96 23.38
C GLY A 420 27.57 -17.21 24.36
N GLU A 421 27.47 -16.42 25.43
CA GLU A 421 26.45 -16.58 26.48
C GLU A 421 25.02 -16.47 25.95
N ALA A 422 24.74 -15.46 25.12
CA ALA A 422 23.42 -15.25 24.52
C ALA A 422 23.02 -16.43 23.63
N ARG A 423 23.97 -17.02 22.89
CA ARG A 423 23.74 -18.20 22.06
C ARG A 423 23.43 -19.45 22.87
N HIS A 424 24.10 -19.63 24.00
CA HIS A 424 23.78 -20.70 24.95
C HIS A 424 22.37 -20.51 25.53
N ALA A 425 22.03 -19.28 25.93
CA ALA A 425 20.69 -18.97 26.42
C ALA A 425 19.62 -19.19 25.34
N ALA A 426 19.91 -18.85 24.08
CA ALA A 426 19.00 -19.03 22.96
C ALA A 426 18.70 -20.51 22.68
N GLY A 427 19.69 -21.39 22.87
CA GLY A 427 19.51 -22.85 22.78
C GLY A 427 18.60 -23.45 23.87
N SER A 428 18.39 -22.72 24.97
CA SER A 428 17.56 -23.13 26.10
C SER A 428 16.16 -22.52 26.08
N VAL A 429 15.82 -21.75 25.04
CA VAL A 429 14.48 -21.15 24.87
C VAL A 429 13.43 -22.25 24.71
N THR A 430 12.30 -22.09 25.41
CA THR A 430 11.15 -23.00 25.33
C THR A 430 9.85 -22.21 25.18
N ARG A 431 8.72 -22.90 24.92
CA ARG A 431 7.40 -22.25 24.91
C ARG A 431 7.02 -21.63 26.26
N GLU A 432 7.57 -22.12 27.36
CA GLU A 432 7.28 -21.63 28.72
C GLU A 432 8.22 -20.49 29.12
N SER A 433 9.37 -20.35 28.48
CA SER A 433 10.37 -19.30 28.74
C SER A 433 10.81 -18.69 27.43
N ALA A 434 10.07 -17.66 26.99
CA ALA A 434 10.34 -16.94 25.75
C ALA A 434 11.63 -16.09 25.84
N VAL A 435 12.00 -15.61 27.03
CA VAL A 435 13.27 -14.91 27.23
C VAL A 435 14.06 -15.65 28.29
N VAL A 436 15.27 -16.09 27.94
CA VAL A 436 16.16 -16.86 28.82
C VAL A 436 17.41 -16.04 29.07
N LEU A 437 17.74 -15.80 30.34
CA LEU A 437 18.97 -15.12 30.73
C LEU A 437 20.07 -16.15 31.00
N PHE A 438 21.28 -15.91 30.50
CA PHE A 438 22.43 -16.78 30.77
C PHE A 438 22.71 -16.94 32.27
N GLU A 439 22.50 -15.89 33.07
CA GLU A 439 22.68 -15.93 34.52
C GLU A 439 21.79 -16.99 35.20
N GLN A 440 20.56 -17.18 34.72
CA GLN A 440 19.65 -18.23 35.21
C GLN A 440 20.18 -19.64 34.90
N LEU A 441 20.90 -19.80 33.80
CA LEU A 441 21.55 -21.07 33.45
C LEU A 441 22.81 -21.29 34.29
N ALA A 442 23.57 -20.23 34.58
CA ALA A 442 24.73 -20.29 35.45
C ALA A 442 24.36 -20.65 36.90
N GLU A 443 23.20 -20.18 37.39
CA GLU A 443 22.64 -20.55 38.69
C GLU A 443 22.31 -22.06 38.80
N GLN A 444 22.05 -22.73 37.68
CA GLN A 444 21.85 -24.19 37.61
C GLN A 444 23.18 -24.98 37.61
N GLY A 445 24.32 -24.28 37.70
CA GLY A 445 25.66 -24.84 37.77
C GLY A 445 26.19 -25.39 36.45
N MET A 446 27.33 -26.08 36.50
CA MET A 446 28.03 -26.62 35.32
C MET A 446 27.17 -27.58 34.49
N HIS A 447 26.21 -28.27 35.11
CA HIS A 447 25.31 -29.16 34.39
C HIS A 447 24.36 -28.38 33.46
N GLY A 448 23.75 -27.29 33.95
CA GLY A 448 22.88 -26.44 33.12
C GLY A 448 23.62 -25.82 31.93
N LEU A 449 24.87 -25.38 32.14
CA LEU A 449 25.74 -24.86 31.06
C LEU A 449 26.11 -25.94 30.02
N LEU A 450 26.38 -27.18 30.47
CA LEU A 450 26.65 -28.30 29.57
C LEU A 450 25.42 -28.71 28.76
N VAL A 451 24.21 -28.64 29.33
CA VAL A 451 22.96 -28.87 28.57
C VAL A 451 22.79 -27.77 27.51
N ALA A 452 22.89 -26.50 27.91
CA ALA A 452 22.70 -25.34 27.03
C ALA A 452 23.73 -25.25 25.89
N SER A 453 24.94 -25.78 26.09
CA SER A 453 26.01 -25.82 25.07
C SER A 453 25.88 -26.97 24.07
N GLY A 454 24.85 -27.81 24.18
CA GLY A 454 24.71 -29.02 23.36
C GLY A 454 25.65 -30.15 23.80
N GLY A 455 26.07 -30.16 25.06
CA GLY A 455 26.85 -31.24 25.67
C GLY A 455 26.12 -32.58 25.63
N ASP A 456 24.79 -32.59 25.50
CA ASP A 456 23.99 -33.80 25.26
C ASP A 456 24.44 -34.57 24.00
N ARG A 457 24.90 -33.87 22.95
CA ARG A 457 25.41 -34.49 21.72
C ARG A 457 26.73 -35.22 21.95
N VAL A 458 27.64 -34.59 22.71
CA VAL A 458 28.92 -35.20 23.10
C VAL A 458 28.66 -36.39 24.01
N ALA A 459 27.77 -36.23 24.99
CA ALA A 459 27.36 -37.29 25.90
C ALA A 459 26.70 -38.47 25.19
N LYS A 460 25.79 -38.24 24.22
CA LYS A 460 25.18 -39.29 23.38
C LYS A 460 26.24 -40.05 22.60
N ARG A 461 27.19 -39.34 21.98
CA ARG A 461 28.27 -39.95 21.21
C ARG A 461 29.19 -40.81 22.10
N MET A 462 29.49 -40.33 23.30
CA MET A 462 30.28 -41.07 24.30
C MET A 462 29.54 -42.33 24.76
N LEU A 463 28.24 -42.23 25.04
CA LEU A 463 27.41 -43.36 25.49
C LEU A 463 26.94 -44.29 24.36
N GLN A 464 27.20 -43.94 23.09
CA GLN A 464 26.75 -44.70 21.92
C GLN A 464 27.08 -46.20 21.99
N PRO A 465 28.30 -46.64 22.40
CA PRO A 465 28.62 -48.06 22.51
C PRO A 465 27.72 -48.83 23.49
N LEU A 466 27.19 -48.17 24.52
CA LEU A 466 26.21 -48.75 25.44
C LEU A 466 24.79 -48.68 24.88
N ILE A 467 24.45 -47.59 24.18
CA ILE A 467 23.15 -47.38 23.54
C ILE A 467 22.89 -48.43 22.44
N ASP A 468 23.94 -48.86 21.73
CA ASP A 468 23.89 -49.86 20.66
C ASP A 468 23.67 -51.30 21.17
N LEU A 469 23.72 -51.55 22.48
CA LEU A 469 23.43 -52.86 23.07
C LEU A 469 21.94 -53.23 22.92
N PRO A 470 21.60 -54.54 22.95
CA PRO A 470 20.21 -54.98 23.02
C PRO A 470 19.44 -54.30 24.16
N PRO A 471 18.14 -53.96 24.03
CA PRO A 471 17.43 -53.10 24.98
C PRO A 471 17.56 -53.52 26.45
N ALA A 472 17.41 -54.81 26.75
CA ALA A 472 17.54 -55.33 28.12
C ALA A 472 18.96 -55.20 28.68
N GLU A 473 19.99 -55.35 27.84
CA GLU A 473 21.40 -55.23 28.21
C GLU A 473 21.82 -53.76 28.37
N ARG A 474 21.38 -52.89 27.45
CA ARG A 474 21.54 -51.44 27.54
C ARG A 474 20.97 -50.89 28.84
N ASP A 475 19.70 -51.20 29.11
CA ASP A 475 19.01 -50.64 30.28
C ASP A 475 19.65 -51.15 31.59
N THR A 476 20.09 -52.41 31.60
CA THR A 476 20.86 -52.99 32.72
C THR A 476 22.21 -52.30 32.89
N ALA A 477 22.95 -52.06 31.80
CA ALA A 477 24.27 -51.43 31.83
C ALA A 477 24.19 -49.97 32.32
N LEU A 478 23.29 -49.17 31.74
CA LEU A 478 23.07 -47.78 32.13
C LEU A 478 22.63 -47.67 33.59
N THR A 479 21.67 -48.49 34.03
CA THR A 479 21.22 -48.51 35.43
C THR A 479 22.34 -48.92 36.38
N THR A 480 23.13 -49.92 36.01
CA THR A 480 24.27 -50.41 36.82
C THR A 480 25.31 -49.30 37.02
N LEU A 481 25.71 -48.59 35.96
CA LEU A 481 26.67 -47.49 36.03
C LEU A 481 26.13 -46.32 36.86
N ARG A 482 24.85 -45.97 36.69
CA ARG A 482 24.21 -44.85 37.39
C ARG A 482 24.17 -45.11 38.90
N VAL A 483 23.71 -46.29 39.33
CA VAL A 483 23.67 -46.67 40.75
C VAL A 483 25.09 -46.78 41.34
N TRP A 484 26.04 -47.35 40.60
CA TRP A 484 27.42 -47.45 41.06
C TRP A 484 28.07 -46.07 41.28
N LEU A 485 27.85 -45.12 40.37
CA LEU A 485 28.35 -43.75 40.49
C LEU A 485 27.63 -42.94 41.58
N GLN A 486 26.32 -43.14 41.80
CA GLN A 486 25.57 -42.53 42.91
C GLN A 486 26.16 -42.92 44.27
N HIS A 487 26.69 -44.14 44.40
CA HIS A 487 27.42 -44.60 45.59
C HIS A 487 28.93 -44.27 45.54
N ASN A 488 29.34 -43.26 44.77
CA ASN A 488 30.73 -42.81 44.62
C ASN A 488 31.70 -43.94 44.20
N GLY A 489 31.23 -44.94 43.46
CA GLY A 489 32.01 -46.09 43.03
C GLY A 489 32.15 -47.20 44.08
N ALA A 490 31.44 -47.12 45.22
CA ALA A 490 31.49 -48.14 46.26
C ALA A 490 30.77 -49.42 45.83
N TRP A 491 31.49 -50.54 45.85
CA TRP A 491 30.99 -51.83 45.37
C TRP A 491 29.87 -52.42 46.24
N ASP A 492 30.04 -52.47 47.56
CA ASP A 492 29.08 -53.14 48.45
C ASP A 492 27.73 -52.40 48.58
N PRO A 493 27.67 -51.07 48.70
CA PRO A 493 26.41 -50.32 48.69
C PRO A 493 25.65 -50.44 47.37
N ALA A 494 26.32 -50.26 46.23
CA ALA A 494 25.71 -50.34 44.92
C ALA A 494 25.22 -51.75 44.58
N ALA A 495 25.97 -52.80 44.95
CA ALA A 495 25.56 -54.19 44.72
C ALA A 495 24.29 -54.54 45.52
N ARG A 496 24.19 -54.04 46.76
CA ARG A 496 23.01 -54.21 47.62
C ARG A 496 21.77 -53.55 47.02
N GLU A 497 21.90 -52.32 46.50
CA GLU A 497 20.79 -51.60 45.87
C GLU A 497 20.33 -52.28 44.57
N LEU A 498 21.26 -52.75 43.75
CA LEU A 498 20.95 -53.45 42.50
C LEU A 498 20.46 -54.90 42.71
N GLY A 499 20.45 -55.40 43.95
CA GLY A 499 20.09 -56.80 44.24
C GLY A 499 21.05 -57.82 43.62
N THR A 500 22.34 -57.47 43.44
CA THR A 500 23.34 -58.34 42.81
C THR A 500 24.53 -58.60 43.73
N HIS A 501 25.38 -59.57 43.38
CA HIS A 501 26.62 -59.81 44.09
C HIS A 501 27.72 -58.83 43.64
N ARG A 502 28.61 -58.39 44.57
CA ARG A 502 29.72 -57.46 44.27
C ARG A 502 30.60 -57.88 43.07
N HIS A 503 30.80 -59.19 42.89
CA HIS A 503 31.56 -59.73 41.75
C HIS A 503 30.82 -59.53 40.41
N THR A 504 29.50 -59.71 40.39
CA THR A 504 28.66 -59.49 39.22
C THR A 504 28.62 -58.01 38.85
N LEU A 505 28.47 -57.12 39.84
CA LEU A 505 28.54 -55.67 39.63
C LEU A 505 29.88 -55.27 39.00
N ARG A 506 31.00 -55.75 39.56
CA ARG A 506 32.35 -55.44 39.07
C ARG A 506 32.57 -55.94 37.64
N ASN A 507 32.03 -57.10 37.28
CA ASN A 507 32.08 -57.61 35.91
C ASN A 507 31.28 -56.74 34.93
N ARG A 508 30.09 -56.27 35.34
CA ARG A 508 29.27 -55.37 34.52
C ARG A 508 29.93 -54.00 34.30
N VAL A 509 30.50 -53.42 35.35
CA VAL A 509 31.23 -52.14 35.25
C VAL A 509 32.45 -52.29 34.34
N ARG A 510 33.24 -53.37 34.46
CA ARG A 510 34.37 -53.65 33.56
C ARG A 510 33.97 -53.88 32.10
N ALA A 511 32.82 -54.52 31.88
CA ALA A 511 32.30 -54.69 30.51
C ALA A 511 31.95 -53.33 29.88
N ALA A 512 31.31 -52.44 30.64
CA ALA A 512 31.04 -51.08 30.20
C ALA A 512 32.31 -50.24 30.02
N GLU A 513 33.29 -50.37 30.91
CA GLU A 513 34.62 -49.76 30.82
C GLU A 513 35.30 -50.11 29.49
N THR A 514 35.27 -51.39 29.12
CA THR A 514 35.85 -51.90 27.86
C THR A 514 35.10 -51.37 26.64
N LEU A 515 33.76 -51.30 26.69
CA LEU A 515 32.93 -50.80 25.59
C LEU A 515 33.09 -49.29 25.36
N LEU A 516 33.23 -48.52 26.44
CA LEU A 516 33.39 -47.06 26.39
C LEU A 516 34.84 -46.63 26.14
N GLY A 517 35.82 -47.51 26.39
CA GLY A 517 37.25 -47.18 26.27
C GLY A 517 37.72 -46.17 27.33
N LEU A 518 37.11 -46.18 28.52
CA LEU A 518 37.41 -45.26 29.62
C LEU A 518 38.01 -46.03 30.79
N ASP A 519 38.91 -45.42 31.56
CA ASP A 519 39.43 -46.01 32.81
C ASP A 519 38.62 -45.54 34.02
N LEU A 520 37.59 -46.31 34.40
CA LEU A 520 36.64 -45.97 35.47
C LEU A 520 37.23 -46.09 36.89
N ASP A 521 38.47 -46.54 37.05
CA ASP A 521 39.17 -46.45 38.34
C ASP A 521 39.62 -45.00 38.62
N THR A 522 39.78 -44.17 37.57
CA THR A 522 40.14 -42.75 37.71
C THR A 522 38.94 -41.86 38.08
N PHE A 523 39.20 -40.81 38.87
CA PHE A 523 38.18 -39.81 39.17
C PHE A 523 37.69 -39.09 37.90
N ALA A 524 38.61 -38.70 37.01
CA ALA A 524 38.29 -37.98 35.78
C ALA A 524 37.29 -38.74 34.89
N ALA A 525 37.53 -40.03 34.62
CA ALA A 525 36.63 -40.83 33.81
C ALA A 525 35.26 -41.06 34.49
N ARG A 526 35.23 -41.23 35.82
CA ARG A 526 33.97 -41.33 36.56
C ARG A 526 33.16 -40.04 36.48
N THR A 527 33.82 -38.88 36.59
CA THR A 527 33.16 -37.58 36.45
C THR A 527 32.63 -37.37 35.03
N GLU A 528 33.42 -37.72 34.01
CA GLU A 528 33.01 -37.60 32.61
C GLU A 528 31.81 -38.52 32.29
N LEU A 529 31.85 -39.77 32.75
CA LEU A 529 30.74 -40.71 32.60
C LEU A 529 29.49 -40.25 33.38
N TRP A 530 29.67 -39.74 34.60
CA TRP A 530 28.57 -39.20 35.39
C TRP A 530 27.90 -38.02 34.67
N SER A 531 28.68 -37.05 34.20
CA SER A 531 28.19 -35.92 33.41
C SER A 531 27.44 -36.40 32.17
N ALA A 532 27.98 -37.37 31.43
CA ALA A 532 27.33 -37.91 30.24
C ALA A 532 25.98 -38.59 30.56
N LEU A 533 25.91 -39.39 31.64
CA LEU A 533 24.67 -40.06 32.06
C LEU A 533 23.57 -39.07 32.44
N GLN A 534 23.93 -37.97 33.10
CA GLN A 534 23.00 -36.89 33.47
C GLN A 534 22.51 -36.09 32.25
N LEU A 535 23.34 -35.93 31.21
CA LEU A 535 23.01 -35.14 30.01
C LEU A 535 22.11 -35.88 29.00
N VAL A 536 22.12 -37.22 29.00
CA VAL A 536 21.37 -38.05 28.01
C VAL A 536 20.07 -38.62 28.59
N THR A 537 19.92 -38.61 29.91
CA THR A 537 18.75 -39.15 30.61
C THR A 537 18.41 -38.25 31.78
N PRO A 538 17.30 -37.48 31.75
CA PRO A 538 16.69 -36.97 32.97
C PRO A 538 16.06 -38.10 33.80
#